data_AF-A0A7K8VTM8-F1
#
_entry.id   AF-A0A7K8VTM8-F1
#
_cell.length_a   1.000
_cell.length_b   1.000
_cell.length_c   1.000
_cell.angle_alpha   90.00
_cell.angle_beta   90.00
_cell.angle_gamma   90.00
#
_symmetry.space_group_name_H-M   'P 1'
#
loop_
_entity.id
_entity.type
_entity.pdbx_description
1 polymer ?
#
loop_
_entity_poly.entity_id
_entity_poly.type
_entity_poly.pdbx_seq_one_letter_code
_entity_poly.pdbx_strand_id
1 'polypeptide(L)'
;MRRHTVFWFPFSCSFLYRFLHTGVMSDVHVTEHPARIGILLDYSGGRLLFFNAERGLVLFTIRHKFTDAAHPAFALEKAGALTLRTVMELPEFVKHS
;
A
#
# COMPACT_ATOMS: atom_id res chain seq x y z
N MET A 1 -42.20 24.40 -4.64
CA MET A 1 -40.94 24.75 -5.33
C MET A 1 -39.85 23.80 -4.83
N ARG A 2 -39.20 23.09 -5.76
CA ARG A 2 -37.97 22.28 -5.67
C ARG A 2 -37.84 21.20 -4.57
N ARG A 3 -38.05 19.94 -4.99
CA ARG A 3 -37.51 18.74 -4.34
C ARG A 3 -35.98 18.78 -4.45
N HIS A 4 -35.29 18.65 -3.32
CA HIS A 4 -33.86 18.36 -3.29
C HIS A 4 -33.70 16.84 -3.22
N THR A 5 -33.59 16.20 -4.38
CA THR A 5 -33.10 14.82 -4.43
C THR A 5 -31.59 14.87 -4.38
N VAL A 6 -31.01 14.49 -3.25
CA VAL A 6 -29.57 14.26 -3.13
C VAL A 6 -29.31 12.85 -3.66
N PHE A 7 -28.71 12.75 -4.84
CA PHE A 7 -28.21 11.48 -5.34
C PHE A 7 -26.78 11.29 -4.84
N TRP A 8 -26.58 10.33 -3.93
CA TRP A 8 -25.26 9.82 -3.64
C TRP A 8 -25.03 8.58 -4.51
N PHE A 9 -24.21 8.72 -5.54
CA PHE A 9 -23.67 7.58 -6.26
C PHE A 9 -22.27 7.33 -5.73
N PRO A 10 -22.03 6.30 -4.88
CA PRO A 10 -20.69 5.80 -4.75
C PRO A 10 -20.35 5.12 -6.08
N PHE A 11 -19.66 5.83 -6.98
CA PHE A 11 -18.82 5.13 -7.94
C PHE A 11 -17.66 4.53 -7.14
N SER A 12 -17.93 3.41 -6.45
CA SER A 12 -16.88 2.65 -5.81
C SER A 12 -16.14 1.89 -6.89
N CYS A 13 -15.28 2.58 -7.65
CA CYS A 13 -14.14 1.95 -8.29
C CYS A 13 -13.19 1.51 -7.17
N SER A 14 -13.50 0.40 -6.52
CA SER A 14 -12.60 -0.20 -5.55
C SER A 14 -11.51 -0.96 -6.30
N PHE A 15 -10.26 -0.59 -6.09
CA PHE A 15 -9.12 -1.37 -6.56
C PHE A 15 -8.79 -2.43 -5.51
N LEU A 16 -8.56 -3.66 -5.95
CA LEU A 16 -8.23 -4.79 -5.09
C LEU A 16 -6.71 -5.01 -5.10
N TYR A 17 -6.09 -4.91 -3.92
CA TYR A 17 -4.71 -5.31 -3.69
C TYR A 17 -4.68 -6.60 -2.89
N ARG A 18 -3.84 -7.53 -3.32
CA ARG A 18 -3.67 -8.82 -2.67
C ARG A 18 -2.26 -8.94 -2.11
N PHE A 19 -2.17 -9.21 -0.82
CA PHE A 19 -0.92 -9.36 -0.08
C PHE A 19 -0.74 -10.81 0.32
N LEU A 20 0.43 -11.36 0.03
CA LEU A 20 0.80 -12.74 0.37
C LEU A 20 1.99 -12.73 1.33
N HIS A 21 1.84 -13.36 2.48
CA HIS A 21 2.92 -13.55 3.45
C HIS A 21 2.80 -14.93 4.11
N THR A 22 3.87 -15.71 4.10
CA THR A 22 3.94 -17.05 4.74
C THR A 22 2.74 -17.95 4.42
N GLY A 23 2.27 -17.92 3.15
CA GLY A 23 1.12 -18.71 2.70
C GLY A 23 -0.26 -18.11 3.01
N VAL A 24 -0.33 -16.99 3.74
CA VAL A 24 -1.58 -16.29 4.05
C VAL A 24 -1.83 -15.19 3.02
N MET A 25 -3.00 -15.23 2.40
CA MET A 25 -3.47 -14.23 1.43
C MET A 25 -4.42 -13.25 2.11
N SER A 26 -4.22 -11.94 1.91
CA SER A 26 -5.08 -10.87 2.41
C SER A 26 -5.47 -9.92 1.30
N ASP A 27 -6.75 -9.57 1.24
CA ASP A 27 -7.33 -8.73 0.20
C ASP A 27 -7.73 -7.37 0.79
N VAL A 28 -7.27 -6.27 0.17
CA VAL A 28 -7.54 -4.88 0.58
C VAL A 28 -8.20 -4.14 -0.56
N HIS A 29 -9.39 -3.58 -0.29
CA HIS A 29 -10.08 -2.68 -1.19
C HIS A 29 -9.67 -1.24 -0.90
N VAL A 30 -9.24 -0.52 -1.94
CA VAL A 30 -8.97 0.92 -1.86
C VAL A 30 -9.85 1.68 -2.82
N THR A 31 -10.28 2.87 -2.39
CA THR A 31 -11.17 3.75 -3.14
C THR A 31 -10.46 4.55 -4.23
N GLU A 32 -9.13 4.57 -4.23
CA GLU A 32 -8.31 5.30 -5.18
C GLU A 32 -7.12 4.46 -5.62
N HIS A 33 -6.68 4.65 -6.86
CA HIS A 33 -5.49 3.99 -7.38
C HIS A 33 -4.25 4.83 -7.03
N PRO A 34 -3.37 4.38 -6.12
CA PRO A 34 -2.11 5.06 -5.86
C PRO A 34 -1.24 5.07 -7.14
N ALA A 35 -0.71 6.23 -7.51
CA ALA A 35 0.28 6.34 -8.59
C ALA A 35 1.65 5.79 -8.15
N ARG A 36 1.92 5.73 -6.84
CA ARG A 36 3.10 5.05 -6.28
C ARG A 36 2.79 4.33 -4.97
N ILE A 37 3.28 3.10 -4.90
CA ILE A 37 3.30 2.32 -3.67
C ILE A 37 4.65 2.51 -3.01
N GLY A 38 4.64 2.95 -1.76
CA GLY A 38 5.81 2.90 -0.89
C GLY A 38 5.85 1.59 -0.10
N ILE A 39 7.06 1.11 0.15
CA ILE A 39 7.33 -0.10 0.93
C ILE A 39 8.37 0.27 1.99
N LEU A 40 8.08 -0.08 3.24
CA LEU A 40 9.01 0.12 4.35
C LEU A 40 9.18 -1.18 5.14
N LEU A 41 10.42 -1.67 5.19
CA LEU A 41 10.81 -2.75 6.08
C LEU A 41 11.43 -2.17 7.35
N ASP A 42 10.73 -2.33 8.46
CA ASP A 42 11.15 -1.92 9.80
C ASP A 42 11.53 -3.16 10.61
N TYR A 43 12.84 -3.45 10.62
CA TYR A 43 13.42 -4.58 11.35
C TYR A 43 13.22 -4.44 12.86
N SER A 44 13.38 -3.23 13.40
CA SER A 44 13.28 -2.97 14.84
C SER A 44 11.84 -3.14 15.34
N GLY A 45 10.87 -2.63 14.58
CA GLY A 45 9.44 -2.76 14.87
C GLY A 45 8.82 -4.09 14.44
N GLY A 46 9.56 -4.95 13.73
CA GLY A 46 9.06 -6.23 13.25
C GLY A 46 7.88 -6.09 12.29
N ARG A 47 7.98 -5.17 11.32
CA ARG A 47 6.88 -4.87 10.41
C ARG A 47 7.33 -4.53 9.00
N LEU A 48 6.50 -4.90 8.02
CA LEU A 48 6.61 -4.49 6.62
C LEU A 48 5.34 -3.74 6.26
N LEU A 49 5.48 -2.46 5.89
CA LEU A 49 4.37 -1.59 5.52
C LEU A 49 4.31 -1.38 4.02
N PHE A 50 3.09 -1.39 3.49
CA PHE A 50 2.76 -0.93 2.15
C PHE A 50 1.86 0.29 2.27
N PHE A 51 2.16 1.38 1.59
CA PHE A 51 1.44 2.64 1.72
C PHE A 51 1.32 3.38 0.39
N ASN A 52 0.31 4.24 0.26
CA ASN A 52 0.20 5.22 -0.81
C ASN A 52 1.26 6.32 -0.56
N ALA A 53 2.26 6.43 -1.42
CA ALA A 53 3.40 7.33 -1.18
C ALA A 53 3.05 8.81 -1.34
N GLU A 54 1.97 9.12 -2.05
CA GLU A 54 1.50 10.48 -2.32
C GLU A 54 0.68 11.02 -1.14
N ARG A 55 -0.08 10.14 -0.48
CA ARG A 55 -0.98 10.51 0.63
C ARG A 55 -0.47 10.12 2.01
N GLY A 56 0.57 9.28 2.10
CA GLY A 56 1.08 8.74 3.36
C GLY A 56 0.10 7.80 4.07
N LEU A 57 -0.84 7.20 3.34
CA LEU A 57 -1.85 6.30 3.90
C LEU A 57 -1.39 4.86 3.83
N VAL A 58 -1.37 4.18 4.98
CA VAL A 58 -1.04 2.75 5.07
C VAL A 58 -2.14 1.93 4.40
N LEU A 59 -1.74 1.10 3.44
CA LEU A 59 -2.60 0.17 2.72
C LEU A 59 -2.64 -1.18 3.43
N PHE A 60 -1.47 -1.67 3.86
CA PHE A 60 -1.36 -2.95 4.54
C PHE A 60 -0.11 -3.00 5.42
N THR A 61 -0.18 -3.79 6.48
CA THR A 61 0.95 -4.03 7.39
C THR A 61 1.07 -5.52 7.68
N ILE A 62 2.25 -6.08 7.40
CA ILE A 62 2.64 -7.40 7.86
C ILE A 62 3.39 -7.21 9.17
N ARG A 63 2.94 -7.89 10.23
CA ARG A 63 3.64 -7.95 11.52
C ARG A 63 4.38 -9.28 11.59
N HIS A 64 5.70 -9.22 11.45
CA HIS A 64 6.57 -10.38 11.47
C HIS A 64 7.98 -9.95 11.87
N LYS A 65 8.65 -10.74 12.70
CA LYS A 65 10.01 -10.44 13.12
C LYS A 65 10.99 -10.87 12.02
N PHE A 66 11.29 -9.95 11.11
CA PHE A 66 12.32 -10.14 10.11
C PHE A 66 13.70 -10.08 10.79
N THR A 67 14.52 -11.11 10.61
CA THR A 67 15.88 -11.18 11.18
C THR A 67 16.95 -11.27 10.10
N ASP A 68 16.60 -11.85 8.96
CA ASP A 68 17.52 -12.09 7.87
C ASP A 68 17.55 -10.93 6.88
N ALA A 69 18.63 -10.83 6.11
CA ALA A 69 18.74 -9.83 5.07
C ALA A 69 17.65 -10.04 4.00
N ALA A 70 16.81 -9.03 3.81
CA ALA A 70 15.74 -9.04 2.81
C ALA A 70 16.19 -8.28 1.56
N HIS A 71 15.80 -8.79 0.40
CA HIS A 71 16.12 -8.20 -0.89
C HIS A 71 14.81 -7.82 -1.59
N PRO A 72 14.65 -6.58 -2.08
CA PRO A 72 13.45 -6.21 -2.80
C PRO A 72 13.38 -6.96 -4.13
N ALA A 73 12.21 -7.51 -4.45
CA ALA A 73 11.95 -8.21 -5.70
C ALA A 73 10.69 -7.65 -6.34
N PHE A 74 10.72 -7.49 -7.67
CA PHE A 74 9.64 -6.91 -8.45
C PHE A 74 9.39 -7.76 -9.69
N ALA A 75 8.12 -7.98 -10.00
CA ALA A 75 7.71 -8.70 -11.20
C ALA A 75 6.48 -8.03 -11.80
N LEU A 76 6.36 -8.10 -13.12
CA LEU A 76 5.20 -7.66 -13.88
C LEU A 76 4.54 -8.87 -14.52
N GLU A 77 3.25 -9.06 -14.25
CA GLU A 77 2.46 -10.12 -14.90
C GLU A 77 2.17 -9.79 -16.38
N LYS A 78 1.97 -8.50 -16.68
CA LYS A 78 1.68 -7.98 -18.02
C LYS A 78 2.81 -7.07 -18.49
N ALA A 79 2.93 -6.90 -19.81
CA ALA A 79 3.90 -5.97 -20.39
C ALA A 79 3.73 -4.56 -19.80
N GLY A 80 4.86 -3.94 -19.42
CA GLY A 80 4.89 -2.63 -18.78
C GLY A 80 6.28 -2.31 -18.23
N ALA A 81 6.38 -1.25 -17.44
CA ALA A 81 7.61 -0.85 -16.78
C ALA A 81 7.34 -0.46 -15.32
N LEU A 82 8.30 -0.76 -14.45
CA LEU A 82 8.35 -0.27 -13.08
C LEU A 82 9.53 0.69 -12.93
N THR A 83 9.30 1.82 -12.27
CA THR A 83 10.37 2.75 -11.89
C THR A 83 10.62 2.62 -10.40
N LEU A 84 11.80 2.11 -10.03
CA LEU A 84 12.22 2.03 -8.64
C LEU A 84 12.75 3.40 -8.18
N ARG A 85 12.30 3.85 -7.01
CA ARG A 85 12.82 5.04 -6.34
C ARG A 85 13.24 4.67 -4.93
N THR A 86 14.53 4.65 -4.69
CA THR A 86 15.09 4.50 -3.34
C THR A 86 15.07 5.85 -2.67
N VAL A 87 14.35 5.95 -1.56
CA VAL A 87 14.36 7.14 -0.69
C VAL A 87 15.25 6.81 0.49
N MET A 88 16.20 7.68 0.81
CA MET A 88 17.11 7.49 1.95
C MET A 88 16.56 8.08 3.26
N GLU A 89 15.57 8.96 3.19
CA GLU A 89 14.92 9.56 4.36
C GLU A 89 13.58 8.88 4.66
N LEU A 90 13.36 8.59 5.94
CA LEU A 90 12.12 7.95 6.41
C LEU A 90 10.95 8.93 6.26
N PRO A 91 9.83 8.54 5.62
CA PRO A 91 8.68 9.43 5.52
C PRO A 91 8.12 9.81 6.90
N GLU A 92 7.80 11.09 7.09
CA GLU A 92 7.36 11.62 8.40
C GLU A 92 6.17 10.86 9.00
N PHE A 93 5.20 10.44 8.17
CA PHE A 93 4.00 9.74 8.63
C PHE A 93 4.31 8.38 9.28
N VAL A 94 5.47 7.78 9.02
CA VAL A 94 5.87 6.50 9.61
C VAL A 94 6.27 6.67 11.07
N LYS A 95 6.82 7.83 11.46
CA LYS A 95 7.38 8.07 12.79
C LYS A 95 6.34 7.97 13.91
N HIS A 96 5.05 8.05 13.57
CA HIS A 96 3.93 8.05 14.51
C HIS A 96 3.03 6.81 14.40
N SER A 97 3.40 5.81 13.60
CA SER A 97 2.65 4.56 13.40
C SER A 97 3.10 3.42 14.31
#